data_AF-A0A9E4ALX7-F1
#
_entry.id   AF-A0A9E4ALX7-F1
#
_cell.length_a   1.000
_cell.length_b   1.000
_cell.length_c   1.000
_cell.angle_alpha   90.00
_cell.angle_beta   90.00
_cell.angle_gamma   90.00
#
_symmetry.space_group_name_H-M   'P 1'
#
loop_
_entity.id
_entity.type
_entity.pdbx_description
1 polymer ?
#
loop_
_entity_poly.entity_id
_entity_poly.type
_entity_poly.pdbx_seq_one_letter_code
_entity_poly.pdbx_strand_id
1 'polypeptide(L)'
;MLLTLIQKEITHHILSVRFIVLLLMCLLLVPLTLSINYQNYLQNLVDYQEAVKLANIEEKTVNPKMPLEPEIEVSKLFLKPSPLSVFANGLGDALPSHLGMTRNGIIQGAPALVSDSLSYLLG
;
A
#
# COMPACT_ATOMS: atom_id res chain seq x y z
N MET A 1 7.85 24.91 42.43
CA MET A 1 6.64 25.76 42.47
C MET A 1 6.03 26.01 41.09
N LEU A 2 6.82 26.33 40.05
CA LEU A 2 6.32 26.44 38.68
C LEU A 2 5.85 25.10 38.10
N LEU A 3 6.61 24.03 38.35
CA LEU A 3 6.28 22.66 37.89
C LEU A 3 4.94 22.14 38.45
N THR A 4 4.60 22.48 39.69
CA THR A 4 3.36 22.04 40.36
C THR A 4 2.12 22.80 39.87
N LEU A 5 2.30 24.05 39.42
CA LEU A 5 1.25 24.84 38.77
C LEU A 5 0.96 24.30 37.37
N ILE A 6 2.00 24.04 36.58
CA ILE A 6 1.89 23.42 35.25
C ILE A 6 1.24 22.03 35.37
N GLN A 7 1.66 21.22 36.33
CA GLN A 7 1.08 19.89 36.55
C GLN A 7 -0.41 19.96 36.91
N LYS A 8 -0.85 20.94 37.69
CA LYS A 8 -2.26 21.13 38.04
C LYS A 8 -3.11 21.53 36.83
N GLU A 9 -2.60 22.46 36.01
CA GLU A 9 -3.26 22.92 34.78
C GLU A 9 -3.37 21.79 33.74
N ILE A 10 -2.26 21.08 33.51
CA ILE A 10 -2.19 19.93 32.58
C ILE A 10 -3.12 18.82 33.07
N THR A 11 -3.10 18.46 34.35
CA THR A 11 -3.97 17.40 34.87
C THR A 11 -5.45 17.76 34.71
N HIS A 12 -5.83 19.03 34.86
CA HIS A 12 -7.22 19.43 34.71
C HIS A 12 -7.69 19.44 33.23
N HIS A 13 -6.81 19.83 32.29
CA HIS A 13 -7.16 19.88 30.87
C HIS A 13 -6.99 18.52 30.14
N ILE A 14 -5.96 17.74 30.47
CA ILE A 14 -5.69 16.41 29.90
C ILE A 14 -6.57 15.33 30.54
N LEU A 15 -6.97 15.48 31.80
CA LEU A 15 -7.98 14.61 32.43
C LEU A 15 -9.41 15.15 32.22
N SER A 16 -9.61 16.01 31.22
CA SER A 16 -10.96 16.41 30.85
C SER A 16 -11.68 15.24 30.19
N VAL A 17 -12.97 15.06 30.51
CA VAL A 17 -13.79 13.95 29.97
C VAL A 17 -13.74 13.90 28.44
N ARG A 18 -13.71 15.06 27.77
CA ARG A 18 -13.61 15.16 26.31
C ARG A 18 -12.29 14.60 25.77
N PHE A 19 -11.17 14.87 26.44
CA PHE A 19 -9.86 14.34 26.05
C PHE A 19 -9.82 12.82 26.20
N ILE A 20 -10.35 12.29 27.31
CA ILE A 20 -10.40 10.84 27.55
C ILE A 20 -11.23 10.14 26.47
N VAL A 21 -12.39 10.68 26.10
CA VAL A 21 -13.24 10.12 25.04
C VAL A 21 -12.52 10.11 23.69
N LEU A 22 -11.88 11.23 23.30
CA LEU A 22 -11.11 11.30 22.06
C LEU A 22 -9.91 10.36 22.07
N LEU A 23 -9.22 10.23 23.20
CA LEU A 23 -8.10 9.33 23.38
C LEU A 23 -8.56 7.89 23.24
N LEU A 24 -9.66 7.49 23.89
CA LEU A 24 -10.25 6.15 23.76
C LEU A 24 -10.62 5.84 22.30
N MET A 25 -11.26 6.79 21.62
CA MET A 25 -11.59 6.66 20.20
C MET A 25 -10.32 6.43 19.36
N CYS A 26 -9.27 7.23 19.57
CA CYS A 26 -7.99 7.08 18.88
C CYS A 26 -7.33 5.72 19.19
N LEU A 27 -7.34 5.31 20.45
CA LEU A 27 -6.76 4.05 20.92
C LEU A 27 -7.48 2.83 20.36
N LEU A 28 -8.76 2.95 19.98
CA LEU A 28 -9.50 1.91 19.25
C LEU A 28 -9.27 1.99 17.74
N LEU A 29 -9.35 3.18 17.15
CA LEU A 29 -9.26 3.35 15.69
C LEU A 29 -7.87 3.06 15.14
N VAL A 30 -6.81 3.53 15.80
CA VAL A 30 -5.44 3.36 15.33
C VAL A 30 -5.04 1.88 15.21
N PRO A 31 -5.18 1.03 16.24
CA PRO A 31 -4.82 -0.39 16.09
C PRO A 31 -5.77 -1.12 15.14
N LEU A 32 -7.05 -0.75 15.08
CA LEU A 32 -8.00 -1.37 14.15
C LEU A 32 -7.60 -1.10 12.69
N THR A 33 -7.36 0.17 12.34
CA THR A 33 -6.90 0.55 11.00
C THR A 33 -5.54 -0.07 10.67
N LEU A 34 -4.61 -0.09 11.63
CA LEU A 34 -3.31 -0.74 11.46
C LEU A 34 -3.45 -2.24 11.19
N SER A 35 -4.36 -2.92 11.88
CA SER A 35 -4.60 -4.36 11.70
C SER A 35 -5.11 -4.68 10.30
N ILE A 36 -6.06 -3.89 9.80
CA ILE A 36 -6.61 -4.04 8.44
C ILE A 36 -5.51 -3.79 7.41
N ASN A 37 -4.76 -2.70 7.54
CA ASN A 37 -3.68 -2.36 6.62
C ASN A 37 -2.56 -3.41 6.62
N TYR A 38 -2.29 -4.02 7.77
CA TYR A 38 -1.30 -5.08 7.88
C TYR A 38 -1.74 -6.33 7.10
N GLN A 39 -3.01 -6.71 7.16
CA GLN A 39 -3.55 -7.81 6.36
C GLN A 39 -3.47 -7.50 4.85
N ASN A 40 -3.84 -6.29 4.44
CA ASN A 40 -3.72 -5.85 3.04
C ASN A 40 -2.27 -5.90 2.56
N TYR A 41 -1.31 -5.48 3.40
CA TYR A 41 0.11 -5.59 3.08
C TYR A 41 0.57 -7.03 2.85
N LEU A 42 0.10 -7.98 3.69
CA LEU A 42 0.42 -9.39 3.51
C LEU A 42 -0.16 -9.94 2.19
N GLN A 43 -1.38 -9.55 1.84
CA GLN A 43 -1.98 -9.94 0.57
C GLN A 43 -1.19 -9.38 -0.62
N ASN A 44 -0.87 -8.08 -0.61
CA ASN A 44 -0.07 -7.44 -1.66
C ASN A 44 1.31 -8.08 -1.83
N LEU A 45 1.91 -8.60 -0.75
CA LEU A 45 3.16 -9.36 -0.83
C LEU A 45 3.01 -10.69 -1.57
N VAL A 46 1.91 -11.41 -1.32
CA VAL A 46 1.60 -12.65 -2.01
C VAL A 46 1.35 -12.37 -3.50
N ASP A 47 0.51 -11.39 -3.80
CA ASP A 47 0.17 -11.00 -5.17
C ASP A 47 1.41 -10.56 -5.96
N TYR A 48 2.31 -9.79 -5.33
CA TYR A 48 3.61 -9.44 -5.91
C TYR A 48 4.43 -10.69 -6.26
N GLN A 49 4.52 -11.65 -5.33
CA GLN A 49 5.30 -12.87 -5.57
C GLN A 49 4.72 -13.71 -6.70
N GLU A 50 3.39 -13.77 -6.81
CA GLU A 50 2.70 -14.45 -7.90
C GLU A 50 2.93 -13.75 -9.25
N ALA A 51 2.78 -12.42 -9.30
CA ALA A 51 3.04 -11.62 -10.49
C ALA A 51 4.48 -11.79 -11.01
N VAL A 52 5.47 -11.79 -10.10
CA VAL A 52 6.87 -12.04 -10.46
C VAL A 52 7.08 -13.46 -10.99
N LYS A 53 6.42 -14.47 -10.42
CA LYS A 53 6.52 -15.86 -10.94
C LYS A 53 5.95 -15.96 -12.34
N LEU A 54 4.78 -15.38 -12.59
CA LEU A 54 4.14 -15.37 -13.91
C LEU A 54 5.02 -14.67 -14.94
N ALA A 55 5.58 -13.51 -14.59
CA ALA A 55 6.48 -12.77 -15.48
C ALA A 55 7.74 -13.58 -15.85
N ASN A 56 8.36 -14.28 -14.89
CA ASN A 56 9.49 -15.16 -15.17
C ASN A 56 9.13 -16.33 -16.11
N ILE A 57 7.89 -16.83 -16.03
CA ILE A 57 7.40 -17.88 -16.93
C ILE A 57 7.18 -17.29 -18.33
N GLU A 58 6.54 -16.13 -18.44
CA GLU A 58 6.34 -15.39 -19.68
C GLU A 58 7.67 -15.14 -20.39
N GLU A 59 8.65 -14.53 -19.71
CA GLU A 59 9.99 -14.27 -20.27
C GLU A 59 10.69 -15.54 -20.77
N LYS A 60 10.52 -16.67 -20.08
CA LYS A 60 11.10 -17.95 -20.51
C LYS A 60 10.39 -18.57 -21.72
N THR A 61 9.12 -18.23 -21.93
CA THR A 61 8.30 -18.72 -23.06
C THR A 61 8.37 -17.82 -24.30
N VAL A 62 8.82 -16.57 -24.16
CA VAL A 62 8.99 -15.65 -25.29
C VAL A 62 10.14 -16.13 -26.19
N ASN A 63 9.79 -16.57 -27.40
CA ASN A 63 10.73 -17.03 -28.39
C ASN A 63 11.50 -15.82 -28.98
N PRO A 64 12.85 -15.76 -28.89
CA PRO A 64 13.66 -14.61 -29.33
C PRO A 64 13.60 -14.31 -30.84
N LYS A 65 12.89 -15.14 -31.62
CA LYS A 65 12.77 -15.04 -33.08
C LYS A 65 11.47 -14.40 -33.58
N MET A 66 10.55 -14.03 -32.69
CA MET A 66 9.28 -13.41 -33.07
C MET A 66 9.48 -11.91 -33.35
N PRO A 67 8.92 -11.33 -34.41
CA PRO A 67 8.99 -9.89 -34.63
C PRO A 67 8.22 -9.17 -33.51
N LEU A 68 8.96 -8.51 -32.59
CA LEU A 68 8.35 -7.76 -31.51
C LEU A 68 7.66 -6.51 -32.06
N GLU A 69 6.35 -6.43 -31.90
CA GLU A 69 5.59 -5.20 -32.14
C GLU A 69 6.04 -4.11 -31.14
N PRO A 70 6.00 -2.81 -31.51
CA PRO A 70 6.55 -1.73 -30.70
C PRO A 70 5.93 -1.58 -29.30
N GLU A 71 4.70 -2.09 -29.12
CA GLU A 71 3.92 -2.02 -27.90
C GLU A 71 4.11 -3.23 -26.97
N ILE A 72 4.86 -4.25 -27.40
CA ILE A 72 5.09 -5.44 -26.56
C ILE A 72 6.14 -5.09 -25.50
N GLU A 73 5.72 -5.17 -24.24
CA GLU A 73 6.58 -4.99 -23.07
C GLU A 73 7.64 -6.09 -23.01
N VAL A 74 8.90 -5.71 -23.15
CA VAL A 74 10.04 -6.63 -23.22
C VAL A 74 10.53 -7.01 -21.83
N SER A 75 10.30 -6.15 -20.84
CA SER A 75 10.63 -6.41 -19.44
C SER A 75 9.63 -5.71 -18.54
N LYS A 76 9.02 -6.46 -17.62
CA LYS A 76 8.08 -5.94 -16.61
C LYS A 76 8.78 -5.88 -15.26
N LEU A 77 9.01 -4.67 -14.75
CA LEU A 77 9.55 -4.45 -13.41
C LEU A 77 8.40 -4.25 -12.42
N PHE A 78 8.07 -5.29 -11.66
CA PHE A 78 7.09 -5.22 -10.58
C PHE A 78 7.67 -4.49 -9.38
N LEU A 79 6.92 -3.54 -8.81
CA LEU A 79 7.35 -2.83 -7.61
C LEU A 79 7.06 -3.67 -6.36
N LYS A 80 8.09 -3.97 -5.58
CA LYS A 80 7.93 -4.66 -4.31
C LYS A 80 7.23 -3.74 -3.29
N PRO A 81 6.19 -4.21 -2.58
CA PRO A 81 5.56 -3.42 -1.53
C PRO A 81 6.55 -3.21 -0.36
N SER A 82 6.67 -1.96 0.10
CA SER A 82 7.54 -1.61 1.23
C SER A 82 6.83 -1.91 2.57
N PRO A 83 7.54 -2.24 3.66
CA PRO A 83 6.91 -2.48 4.95
C PRO A 83 6.22 -1.22 5.52
N LEU A 84 6.67 -0.03 5.12
CA LEU A 84 6.04 1.24 5.49
C LEU A 84 4.75 1.52 4.70
N SER A 85 4.44 0.73 3.67
CA SER A 85 3.19 0.88 2.91
C SER A 85 1.93 0.67 3.73
N VAL A 86 2.04 0.01 4.90
CA VAL A 86 0.95 -0.13 5.89
C VAL A 86 0.40 1.24 6.35
N PHE A 87 1.22 2.29 6.26
CA PHE A 87 0.81 3.67 6.57
C PHE A 87 0.44 4.49 5.33
N ALA A 88 0.72 3.98 4.13
CA ALA A 88 0.57 4.70 2.87
C ALA A 88 -0.77 4.41 2.18
N ASN A 89 -1.84 4.26 2.98
CA ASN A 89 -3.21 4.09 2.46
C ASN A 89 -3.56 5.22 1.50
N GLY A 90 -4.07 4.87 0.31
CA GLY A 90 -4.42 5.81 -0.76
C GLY A 90 -3.28 6.24 -1.67
N LEU A 91 -2.01 6.03 -1.29
CA LEU A 91 -0.88 6.29 -2.20
C LEU A 91 -0.68 5.13 -3.18
N GLY A 92 -1.00 3.91 -2.76
CA GLY A 92 -0.98 2.71 -3.61
C GLY A 92 -1.85 2.84 -4.86
N ASP A 93 -2.99 3.55 -4.77
CA ASP A 93 -3.91 3.79 -5.89
C ASP A 93 -3.29 4.62 -7.01
N ALA A 94 -2.36 5.51 -6.65
CA ALA A 94 -1.68 6.41 -7.59
C ALA A 94 -0.39 5.80 -8.16
N LEU A 95 0.09 4.70 -7.59
CA LEU A 95 1.33 4.06 -7.98
C LEU A 95 1.07 2.98 -9.05
N PRO A 96 1.88 2.93 -10.12
CA PRO A 96 1.76 1.89 -11.12
C PRO A 96 2.18 0.54 -10.54
N SER A 97 1.45 -0.53 -10.89
CA SER A 97 1.73 -1.90 -10.40
C SER A 97 3.05 -2.45 -10.92
N HIS A 98 3.41 -2.10 -12.16
CA HIS A 98 4.65 -2.47 -12.80
C HIS A 98 5.09 -1.40 -13.78
N LEU A 99 6.39 -1.38 -14.07
CA LEU A 99 6.98 -0.57 -15.12
C LEU A 99 7.39 -1.50 -16.26
N GLY A 100 6.68 -1.41 -17.39
CA GLY A 100 7.01 -2.10 -18.62
C GLY A 100 8.06 -1.32 -19.41
N MET A 101 9.10 -1.98 -19.88
CA MET A 101 10.06 -1.39 -20.81
C MET A 101 9.75 -1.86 -22.23
N THR A 102 9.43 -0.91 -23.11
CA THR A 102 9.24 -1.14 -24.55
C THR A 102 10.40 -0.55 -25.34
N ARG A 103 10.46 -0.85 -26.64
CA ARG A 103 11.46 -0.26 -27.54
C ARG A 103 11.35 1.27 -27.65
N ASN A 104 10.16 1.82 -27.41
CA ASN A 104 9.85 3.25 -27.57
C ASN A 104 9.85 4.03 -26.25
N GLY A 105 10.01 3.35 -25.10
CA GLY A 105 10.04 4.01 -23.79
C GLY A 105 9.52 3.14 -22.64
N ILE A 106 9.31 3.78 -21.50
CA ILE A 106 8.77 3.13 -20.29
C ILE A 106 7.25 3.33 -20.30
N ILE A 107 6.51 2.24 -20.20
CA ILE A 107 5.06 2.22 -20.03
C ILE A 107 4.75 1.86 -18.59
N GLN A 108 3.78 2.57 -18.01
CA GLN A 108 3.31 2.27 -16.67
C GLN A 108 2.13 1.33 -16.76
N GLY A 109 2.22 0.20 -16.06
CA GLY A 109 1.12 -0.74 -15.93
C GLY A 109 -0.06 -0.12 -15.20
N ALA A 110 -1.26 -0.67 -15.43
CA ALA A 110 -2.46 -0.26 -14.71
C ALA A 110 -2.23 -0.26 -13.18
N PRO A 111 -2.76 0.71 -12.43
CA PRO A 111 -2.63 0.75 -10.98
C PRO A 111 -3.16 -0.55 -10.38
N ALA A 112 -2.51 -1.02 -9.31
CA ALA A 112 -2.68 -2.38 -8.78
C ALA A 112 -4.12 -2.72 -8.33
N LEU A 113 -5.00 -1.73 -8.18
CA LEU A 113 -6.29 -1.87 -7.49
C LEU A 113 -7.55 -1.68 -8.36
N VAL A 114 -7.45 -1.67 -9.70
CA VAL A 114 -8.68 -1.74 -10.54
C VAL A 114 -9.43 -3.07 -10.34
N SER A 115 -8.79 -4.05 -9.69
CA SER A 115 -9.36 -5.34 -9.30
C SER A 115 -9.67 -5.48 -7.80
N ASP A 116 -9.79 -4.39 -7.03
CA ASP A 116 -10.24 -4.54 -5.64
C ASP A 116 -11.74 -4.82 -5.57
N SER A 117 -12.04 -6.04 -5.13
CA SER A 117 -13.35 -6.60 -4.93
C SER A 117 -14.22 -5.77 -3.99
N LEU A 118 -15.54 -5.87 -4.19
CA LEU A 118 -16.62 -5.28 -3.38
C LEU A 118 -16.45 -5.33 -1.85
N SER A 119 -15.55 -6.16 -1.32
CA SER A 119 -15.17 -6.21 0.10
C SER A 119 -14.71 -4.86 0.66
N TYR A 120 -13.99 -4.03 -0.11
CA TYR A 120 -13.55 -2.70 0.34
C TYR A 120 -14.70 -1.69 0.45
N LEU A 121 -15.82 -1.95 -0.24
CA LEU A 121 -17.01 -1.08 -0.28
C LEU A 121 -18.04 -1.46 0.80
N LEU A 122 -18.01 -2.71 1.29
CA LEU A 122 -18.96 -3.22 2.28
C LEU A 122 -18.43 -3.26 3.72
N GLY A 123 -17.11 -3.09 3.92
CA GLY A 123 -16.49 -3.04 5.25
C GLY A 123 -16.19 -4.42 5.83
#